data_AF-A0A9Q9CXI7-F1
#
_entry.id   AF-A0A9Q9CXI7-F1
#
_cell.length_a   1.000
_cell.length_b   1.000
_cell.length_c   1.000
_cell.angle_alpha   90.00
_cell.angle_beta   90.00
_cell.angle_gamma   90.00
#
_symmetry.space_group_name_H-M   'P 1'
#
loop_
_entity.id
_entity.type
_entity.pdbx_description
1 polymer ?
#
loop_
_entity_poly.entity_id
_entity_poly.type
_entity_poly.pdbx_seq_one_letter_code
_entity_poly.pdbx_strand_id
1 'polypeptide(L)'
;MELTELNEIKDASFAHVVCDANTWFERSRALMASARISMERVDILINHTERQELESVCYLLYGLALENLFKAVWVYNKYGSPLSEDWMPESKFPKAIQTHDLIKLAESINFDLSEQYKLTLEILTESVRWSGRYPCDLKPSLSGRFFSPQVHKGAESIYAEYRKMFTLSS
;
A
#
# COMPACT_ATOMS: atom_id res chain seq x y z
N MET A 1 -14.97 -34.82 5.64
CA MET A 1 -13.73 -34.03 5.59
C MET A 1 -13.25 -33.88 7.02
N GLU A 2 -12.12 -34.49 7.33
CA GLU A 2 -11.55 -34.47 8.68
C GLU A 2 -11.01 -33.07 9.01
N LEU A 3 -10.93 -32.74 10.30
CA LEU A 3 -10.46 -31.42 10.75
C LEU A 3 -9.05 -31.09 10.23
N THR A 4 -8.23 -32.11 10.01
CA THR A 4 -6.86 -32.04 9.48
C THR A 4 -6.85 -31.62 8.01
N GLU A 5 -7.65 -32.25 7.16
CA GLU A 5 -7.77 -31.91 5.73
C GLU A 5 -8.23 -30.46 5.54
N LEU A 6 -9.17 -30.00 6.39
CA LEU A 6 -9.65 -28.61 6.34
C LEU A 6 -8.55 -27.60 6.68
N ASN A 7 -7.66 -27.93 7.63
CA ASN A 7 -6.56 -27.04 8.03
C ASN A 7 -5.49 -26.98 6.93
N GLU A 8 -5.16 -28.10 6.29
CA GLU A 8 -4.22 -28.15 5.16
C GLU A 8 -4.69 -27.28 3.99
N ILE A 9 -5.98 -27.34 3.66
CA ILE A 9 -6.58 -26.50 2.60
C ILE A 9 -6.48 -25.01 2.97
N LYS A 10 -6.76 -24.65 4.22
CA LYS A 10 -6.66 -23.26 4.70
C LYS A 10 -5.23 -22.74 4.64
N ASP A 11 -4.28 -23.54 5.11
CA ASP A 11 -2.86 -23.15 5.13
C ASP A 11 -2.30 -23.01 3.71
N ALA A 12 -2.64 -23.92 2.80
CA ALA A 12 -2.28 -23.82 1.40
C ALA A 12 -2.88 -22.57 0.74
N SER A 13 -4.18 -22.32 0.94
CA SER A 13 -4.85 -21.14 0.40
C SER A 13 -4.23 -19.84 0.94
N PHE A 14 -3.90 -19.80 2.24
CA PHE A 14 -3.28 -18.64 2.87
C PHE A 14 -1.85 -18.42 2.34
N ALA A 15 -1.06 -19.49 2.22
CA ALA A 15 0.29 -19.43 1.68
C ALA A 15 0.30 -18.86 0.25
N HIS A 16 -0.63 -19.30 -0.59
CA HIS A 16 -0.78 -18.79 -1.95
C HIS A 16 -1.06 -17.29 -1.98
N VAL A 17 -2.02 -16.81 -1.19
CA VAL A 17 -2.39 -15.38 -1.16
C VAL A 17 -1.26 -14.50 -0.64
N VAL A 18 -0.58 -14.94 0.42
CA VAL A 18 0.48 -14.15 1.05
C VAL A 18 1.75 -14.09 0.19
N CYS A 19 2.10 -15.20 -0.47
CA CYS A 19 3.35 -15.32 -1.22
C CYS A 19 3.21 -15.00 -2.71
N ASP A 20 2.01 -14.72 -3.21
CA ASP A 20 1.78 -14.24 -4.57
C ASP A 20 1.81 -12.72 -4.64
N ALA A 21 2.88 -12.18 -5.23
CA ALA A 21 3.07 -10.74 -5.41
C ALA A 21 1.96 -10.08 -6.25
N ASN A 22 1.36 -10.81 -7.20
CA ASN A 22 0.30 -10.25 -8.04
C ASN A 22 -0.96 -9.94 -7.23
N THR A 23 -1.32 -10.82 -6.28
CA THR A 23 -2.47 -10.58 -5.40
C THR A 23 -2.34 -9.27 -4.62
N TRP A 24 -1.14 -8.94 -4.12
CA TRP A 24 -0.85 -7.66 -3.47
C TRP A 24 -0.88 -6.49 -4.45
N PHE A 25 -0.26 -6.65 -5.62
CA PHE A 25 -0.21 -5.60 -6.64
C PHE A 25 -1.60 -5.25 -7.18
N GLU A 26 -2.48 -6.22 -7.41
CA GLU A 26 -3.85 -5.99 -7.85
C GLU A 26 -4.64 -5.16 -6.85
N ARG A 27 -4.45 -5.45 -5.54
CA ARG A 27 -5.04 -4.64 -4.48
C ARG A 27 -4.50 -3.22 -4.49
N SER A 28 -3.18 -3.05 -4.65
CA SER A 28 -2.54 -1.75 -4.81
C SER A 28 -3.12 -0.96 -5.99
N ARG A 29 -3.26 -1.60 -7.15
CA ARG A 29 -3.82 -1.00 -8.37
C ARG A 29 -5.25 -0.51 -8.17
N ALA A 30 -6.10 -1.34 -7.55
CA ALA A 30 -7.48 -0.95 -7.26
C ALA A 30 -7.55 0.27 -6.33
N LEU A 31 -6.75 0.28 -5.25
CA LEU A 31 -6.69 1.39 -4.30
C LEU A 31 -6.16 2.68 -4.94
N MET A 32 -5.11 2.58 -5.77
CA MET A 32 -4.55 3.69 -6.52
C MET A 32 -5.59 4.29 -7.50
N ALA A 33 -6.35 3.44 -8.20
CA ALA A 33 -7.42 3.90 -9.08
C ALA A 33 -8.52 4.63 -8.29
N SER A 34 -8.95 4.08 -7.15
CA SER A 34 -9.91 4.75 -6.25
C SER A 34 -9.38 6.10 -5.76
N ALA A 35 -8.11 6.18 -5.37
CA ALA A 35 -7.49 7.43 -4.91
C ALA A 35 -7.52 8.51 -6.00
N ARG A 36 -7.23 8.16 -7.25
CA ARG A 36 -7.29 9.08 -8.40
C ARG A 36 -8.71 9.60 -8.64
N ILE A 37 -9.70 8.71 -8.68
CA ILE A 37 -11.11 9.08 -8.88
C ILE A 37 -11.58 10.00 -7.75
N SER A 38 -11.23 9.71 -6.50
CA SER A 38 -11.56 10.57 -5.37
C SER A 38 -10.89 11.94 -5.48
N MET A 39 -9.64 12.01 -5.92
CA MET A 39 -8.91 13.27 -6.09
C MET A 39 -9.51 14.15 -7.20
N GLU A 40 -9.92 13.56 -8.32
CA GLU A 40 -10.66 14.30 -9.37
C GLU A 40 -11.93 14.94 -8.82
N ARG A 41 -12.54 14.33 -7.80
CA ARG A 41 -13.72 14.87 -7.13
C ARG A 41 -13.40 15.96 -6.11
N VAL A 42 -12.27 15.86 -5.42
CA VAL A 42 -11.74 16.94 -4.54
C VAL A 42 -11.65 18.26 -5.30
N ASP A 43 -11.15 18.23 -6.54
CA ASP A 43 -10.86 19.43 -7.33
C ASP A 43 -12.09 20.25 -7.69
N ILE A 44 -13.28 19.64 -7.69
CA ILE A 44 -14.53 20.31 -8.04
C ILE A 44 -15.39 20.68 -6.82
N LEU A 45 -14.98 20.27 -5.61
CA LEU A 45 -15.71 20.59 -4.38
C LEU A 45 -15.52 22.06 -3.98
N ILE A 46 -16.64 22.75 -3.77
CA ILE A 46 -16.67 24.14 -3.32
C ILE A 46 -16.65 24.21 -1.79
N ASN A 47 -17.29 23.26 -1.12
CA ASN A 47 -17.32 23.19 0.34
C ASN A 47 -15.95 22.75 0.87
N HIS A 48 -15.31 23.63 1.64
CA HIS A 48 -13.97 23.41 2.18
C HIS A 48 -13.90 22.22 3.13
N THR A 49 -14.92 22.01 3.97
CA THR A 49 -14.95 20.87 4.89
C THR A 49 -15.06 19.56 4.11
N GLU A 50 -16.01 19.46 3.18
CA GLU A 50 -16.16 18.26 2.35
C GLU A 50 -14.91 17.97 1.54
N ARG A 51 -14.26 19.02 1.02
CA ARG A 51 -12.98 18.92 0.32
C ARG A 51 -11.91 18.31 1.22
N GLN A 52 -11.72 18.84 2.43
CA GLN A 52 -10.72 18.35 3.38
C GLN A 52 -10.97 16.90 3.81
N GLU A 53 -12.21 16.55 4.11
CA GLU A 53 -12.55 15.17 4.48
C GLU A 53 -12.26 14.20 3.33
N LEU A 54 -12.57 14.59 2.08
CA LEU A 54 -12.28 13.77 0.92
C LEU A 54 -10.77 13.70 0.62
N GLU A 55 -10.01 14.78 0.83
CA GLU A 55 -8.55 14.79 0.74
C GLU A 55 -7.91 13.79 1.72
N SER A 56 -8.40 13.73 2.97
CA SER A 56 -7.96 12.76 3.97
C SER A 56 -8.24 11.31 3.54
N VAL A 57 -9.42 11.05 2.96
CA VAL A 57 -9.75 9.74 2.36
C VAL A 57 -8.82 9.41 1.19
N CYS A 58 -8.49 10.39 0.34
CA CYS A 58 -7.54 10.17 -0.76
C CYS A 58 -6.16 9.76 -0.24
N TYR A 59 -5.65 10.44 0.80
CA TYR A 59 -4.36 10.08 1.40
C TYR A 59 -4.38 8.70 2.04
N LEU A 60 -5.48 8.30 2.69
CA LEU A 60 -5.66 6.92 3.14
C LEU A 60 -5.53 5.93 1.97
N LEU A 61 -6.22 6.19 0.86
CA LEU A 61 -6.21 5.31 -0.30
C LEU A 61 -4.81 5.25 -0.97
N TYR A 62 -4.12 6.38 -1.11
CA TYR A 62 -2.72 6.40 -1.58
C TYR A 62 -1.80 5.62 -0.65
N GLY A 63 -1.92 5.84 0.66
CA GLY A 63 -1.11 5.15 1.66
C GLY A 63 -1.32 3.63 1.62
N LEU A 64 -2.57 3.16 1.60
CA LEU A 64 -2.90 1.75 1.45
C LEU A 64 -2.43 1.18 0.11
N ALA A 65 -2.52 1.95 -0.98
CA ALA A 65 -2.05 1.54 -2.29
C ALA A 65 -0.53 1.32 -2.27
N LEU A 66 0.25 2.26 -1.71
CA LEU A 66 1.70 2.11 -1.58
C LEU A 66 2.08 0.99 -0.61
N GLU A 67 1.35 0.82 0.49
CA GLU A 67 1.56 -0.29 1.42
C GLU A 67 1.49 -1.63 0.67
N ASN A 68 0.43 -1.84 -0.11
CA ASN A 68 0.25 -3.05 -0.90
C ASN A 68 1.29 -3.18 -2.02
N LEU A 69 1.73 -2.07 -2.63
CA LEU A 69 2.78 -2.08 -3.65
C LEU A 69 4.13 -2.52 -3.07
N PHE A 70 4.54 -1.95 -1.94
CA PHE A 70 5.80 -2.32 -1.29
C PHE A 70 5.79 -3.76 -0.83
N LYS A 71 4.65 -4.23 -0.32
CA LYS A 71 4.45 -5.66 0.00
C LYS A 71 4.55 -6.53 -1.24
N ALA A 72 3.95 -6.13 -2.37
CA ALA A 72 4.09 -6.86 -3.63
C ALA A 72 5.55 -6.97 -4.08
N VAL A 73 6.29 -5.86 -4.08
CA VAL A 73 7.72 -5.82 -4.45
C VAL A 73 8.55 -6.69 -3.53
N TRP A 74 8.32 -6.60 -2.22
CA TRP A 74 9.01 -7.42 -1.23
C TRP A 74 8.73 -8.91 -1.43
N VAL A 75 7.45 -9.29 -1.62
CA VAL A 75 7.02 -10.67 -1.87
C VAL A 75 7.64 -11.20 -3.15
N TYR A 76 7.66 -10.40 -4.23
CA TYR A 76 8.30 -10.78 -5.49
C TYR A 76 9.80 -11.00 -5.32
N ASN A 77 10.50 -10.10 -4.63
CA ASN A 77 11.93 -10.25 -4.36
C ASN A 77 12.25 -11.46 -3.48
N LYS A 78 11.31 -11.85 -2.59
CA LYS A 78 11.50 -12.95 -1.63
C LYS A 78 11.17 -14.32 -2.22
N TYR A 79 10.03 -14.43 -2.92
CA TYR A 79 9.47 -15.71 -3.37
C TYR A 79 9.53 -15.88 -4.90
N GLY A 80 9.73 -14.80 -5.66
CA GLY A 80 9.73 -14.83 -7.12
C GLY A 80 8.33 -14.91 -7.73
N SER A 81 8.26 -15.45 -8.94
CA SER A 81 7.00 -15.65 -9.67
C SER A 81 6.28 -16.91 -9.18
N PRO A 82 4.95 -16.89 -8.96
CA PRO A 82 4.18 -18.09 -8.64
C PRO A 82 4.13 -19.11 -9.80
N LEU A 83 4.55 -18.71 -11.00
CA LEU A 83 4.68 -19.61 -12.16
C LEU A 83 6.06 -20.29 -12.23
N SER A 84 6.98 -19.98 -11.31
CA SER A 84 8.29 -20.61 -11.24
C SER A 84 8.18 -22.03 -10.68
N GLU A 85 8.93 -22.97 -11.24
CA GLU A 85 8.98 -24.36 -10.72
C GLU A 85 9.50 -24.43 -9.28
N ASP A 86 10.38 -23.49 -8.89
CA ASP A 86 10.96 -23.38 -7.55
C ASP A 86 10.11 -22.54 -6.57
N TRP A 87 8.87 -22.20 -6.91
CA TRP A 87 8.03 -21.37 -6.03
C TRP A 87 7.56 -22.16 -4.81
N MET A 88 8.06 -21.77 -3.63
CA MET A 88 7.76 -22.42 -2.35
C MET A 88 7.02 -21.46 -1.41
N PRO A 89 5.68 -21.41 -1.43
CA PRO A 89 4.90 -20.51 -0.59
C PRO A 89 4.90 -20.98 0.88
N GLU A 90 4.90 -20.02 1.80
CA GLU A 90 4.86 -20.27 3.25
C GLU A 90 3.49 -19.88 3.83
N SER A 91 2.90 -20.74 4.66
CA SER A 91 1.63 -20.46 5.35
C SER A 91 1.77 -19.50 6.54
N LYS A 92 2.76 -18.61 6.52
CA LYS A 92 3.05 -17.64 7.58
C LYS A 92 3.13 -16.24 7.01
N PHE A 93 2.46 -15.30 7.69
CA PHE A 93 2.60 -13.88 7.33
C PHE A 93 4.02 -13.40 7.66
N PRO A 94 4.78 -12.84 6.70
CA PRO A 94 6.17 -12.46 6.97
C PRO A 94 6.24 -11.24 7.91
N LYS A 95 6.99 -11.38 9.00
CA LYS A 95 7.18 -10.32 10.00
C LYS A 95 7.75 -9.02 9.41
N ALA A 96 8.59 -9.14 8.38
CA ALA A 96 9.25 -8.00 7.73
C ALA A 96 8.23 -7.01 7.13
N ILE A 97 7.08 -7.51 6.67
CA ILE A 97 6.03 -6.69 6.07
C ILE A 97 4.76 -6.59 6.95
N GLN A 98 4.84 -7.03 8.21
CA GLN A 98 3.74 -6.94 9.18
C GLN A 98 3.70 -5.55 9.84
N THR A 99 3.62 -4.51 9.02
CA THR A 99 3.60 -3.12 9.46
C THR A 99 2.76 -2.26 8.51
N HIS A 100 2.32 -1.12 9.03
CA HIS A 100 1.67 -0.02 8.29
C HIS A 100 2.61 1.17 8.09
N ASP A 101 3.88 1.00 8.45
CA ASP A 101 4.91 2.03 8.33
C ASP A 101 5.49 2.03 6.92
N LEU A 102 5.10 3.02 6.11
CA LEU A 102 5.51 3.05 4.70
C LEU A 102 7.00 3.33 4.54
N ILE A 103 7.64 4.01 5.50
CA ILE A 103 9.09 4.23 5.49
C ILE A 103 9.80 2.88 5.65
N LYS A 104 9.43 2.10 6.67
CA LYS A 104 10.04 0.78 6.90
C LYS A 104 9.80 -0.17 5.73
N LEU A 105 8.62 -0.11 5.12
CA LEU A 105 8.31 -0.91 3.93
C LEU A 105 9.16 -0.47 2.73
N ALA A 106 9.31 0.83 2.50
CA ALA A 106 10.18 1.38 1.46
C ALA A 106 11.65 0.98 1.69
N GLU A 107 12.17 1.14 2.90
CA GLU A 107 13.54 0.72 3.29
C GLU A 107 13.78 -0.78 3.02
N SER A 108 12.74 -1.62 3.20
CA SER A 108 12.84 -3.06 2.97
C SER A 108 12.99 -3.45 1.49
N ILE A 109 12.70 -2.54 0.56
CA ILE A 109 12.82 -2.77 -0.89
C ILE A 109 13.90 -1.90 -1.54
N ASN A 110 14.10 -0.67 -1.06
CA ASN A 110 15.10 0.28 -1.53
C ASN A 110 15.26 1.42 -0.50
N PHE A 111 16.43 1.53 0.12
CA PHE A 111 16.73 2.58 1.11
C PHE A 111 16.72 3.99 0.51
N ASP A 112 17.17 4.18 -0.72
CA ASP A 112 17.21 5.52 -1.33
C ASP A 112 15.79 6.06 -1.59
N LEU A 113 14.82 5.16 -1.81
CA LEU A 113 13.40 5.50 -1.96
C LEU A 113 12.83 6.14 -0.70
N SER A 114 13.16 5.61 0.48
CA SER A 114 12.63 6.11 1.75
C SER A 114 13.17 7.50 2.07
N GLU A 115 14.44 7.77 1.74
CA GLU A 115 15.03 9.10 1.91
C GLU A 115 14.48 10.10 0.90
N GLN A 116 14.38 9.72 -0.38
CA GLN A 116 13.87 10.60 -1.45
C GLN A 116 12.43 11.06 -1.19
N TYR A 117 11.56 10.15 -0.72
CA TYR A 117 10.13 10.43 -0.53
C TYR A 117 9.72 10.51 0.94
N LYS A 118 10.67 10.74 1.85
CA LYS A 118 10.46 10.68 3.31
C LYS A 118 9.18 11.39 3.77
N LEU A 119 9.02 12.67 3.42
CA LEU A 119 7.85 13.46 3.81
C LEU A 119 6.52 12.85 3.28
N THR A 120 6.52 12.36 2.04
CA THR A 120 5.33 11.70 1.45
C THR A 120 4.99 10.44 2.21
N LEU A 121 5.99 9.60 2.51
CA LEU A 121 5.81 8.34 3.22
C LEU A 121 5.40 8.55 4.69
N GLU A 122 5.93 9.57 5.36
CA GLU A 122 5.55 9.96 6.73
C GLU A 122 4.07 10.37 6.80
N ILE A 123 3.64 11.28 5.92
CA ILE A 123 2.25 11.76 5.88
C ILE A 123 1.29 10.61 5.57
N LEU A 124 1.60 9.80 4.54
CA LEU A 124 0.74 8.68 4.16
C LEU A 124 0.71 7.58 5.23
N THR A 125 1.82 7.34 5.93
CA THR A 125 1.85 6.43 7.10
C THR A 125 0.88 6.89 8.17
N GLU A 126 0.87 8.17 8.49
CA GLU A 126 -0.08 8.70 9.47
C GLU A 126 -1.52 8.60 8.96
N SER A 127 -1.77 8.87 7.67
CA SER A 127 -3.09 8.69 7.08
C SER A 127 -3.60 7.26 7.15
N VAL A 128 -2.75 6.26 6.91
CA VAL A 128 -3.11 4.83 7.08
C VAL A 128 -3.42 4.50 8.53
N ARG A 129 -2.66 5.05 9.47
CA ARG A 129 -2.79 4.75 10.90
C ARG A 129 -3.93 5.49 11.57
N TRP A 130 -4.19 6.75 11.23
CA TRP A 130 -5.06 7.62 12.02
C TRP A 130 -5.84 8.62 11.16
N SER A 131 -5.20 9.67 10.66
CA SER A 131 -5.87 10.86 10.08
C SER A 131 -6.78 10.58 8.88
N GLY A 132 -6.58 9.47 8.17
CA GLY A 132 -7.47 9.05 7.09
C GLY A 132 -8.79 8.42 7.56
N ARG A 133 -8.88 8.06 8.84
CA ARG A 133 -10.01 7.31 9.44
C ARG A 133 -10.69 8.08 10.57
N TYR A 134 -9.96 8.98 11.21
CA TYR A 134 -10.40 9.73 12.38
C TYR A 134 -10.08 11.22 12.19
N PRO A 135 -10.91 12.13 12.75
CA PRO A 135 -10.68 13.57 12.65
C PRO A 135 -9.48 14.08 13.47
N CYS A 136 -8.83 13.18 14.22
CA CYS A 136 -7.65 13.46 15.02
C CYS A 136 -6.75 12.23 15.13
N ASP A 137 -5.46 12.51 15.28
CA ASP A 137 -4.44 11.50 15.57
C ASP A 137 -4.32 11.28 17.09
N LEU A 138 -3.70 10.16 17.49
CA LEU A 138 -3.42 9.90 18.90
C LEU A 138 -2.43 10.89 19.53
N LYS A 139 -1.63 11.57 18.69
CA LYS A 139 -0.66 12.58 19.09
C LYS A 139 -0.76 13.75 18.13
N PRO A 140 -0.47 15.00 18.56
CA PRO A 140 -0.37 16.11 17.63
C PRO A 140 0.61 15.78 16.50
N SER A 141 0.11 15.73 15.26
CA SER A 141 0.89 15.47 14.06
C SER A 141 0.71 16.62 13.07
N LEU A 142 1.73 16.89 12.24
CA LEU A 142 1.65 17.88 11.16
C LEU A 142 0.70 17.43 10.04
N SER A 143 0.46 16.12 9.94
CA SER A 143 -0.32 15.45 8.90
C SER A 143 -1.84 15.61 9.05
N GLY A 144 -2.34 15.98 10.22
CA GLY A 144 -3.78 15.92 10.50
C GLY A 144 -4.66 16.86 9.68
N ARG A 145 -4.12 17.91 9.03
CA ARG A 145 -4.93 18.93 8.31
C ARG A 145 -4.23 19.62 7.14
N PHE A 146 -3.05 19.18 6.73
CA PHE A 146 -2.30 19.85 5.66
C PHE A 146 -2.26 18.99 4.40
N PHE A 147 -3.04 19.37 3.40
CA PHE A 147 -2.91 18.82 2.07
C PHE A 147 -1.72 19.45 1.35
N SER A 148 -0.81 18.61 0.86
CA SER A 148 0.28 19.01 -0.01
C SER A 148 0.18 18.31 -1.36
N PRO A 149 0.09 19.04 -2.48
CA PRO A 149 0.17 18.46 -3.82
C PRO A 149 1.44 17.61 -4.05
N GLN A 150 2.50 17.83 -3.26
CA GLN A 150 3.73 17.05 -3.33
C GLN A 150 3.52 15.61 -2.84
N VAL A 151 2.63 15.36 -1.87
CA VAL A 151 2.34 14.02 -1.35
C VAL A 151 1.70 13.18 -2.44
N HIS A 152 0.70 13.74 -3.15
CA HIS A 152 0.07 13.07 -4.29
C HIS A 152 1.08 12.79 -5.40
N LYS A 153 1.85 13.79 -5.83
CA LYS A 153 2.89 13.61 -6.86
C LYS A 153 3.93 12.57 -6.46
N GLY A 154 4.33 12.55 -5.19
CA GLY A 154 5.24 11.55 -4.65
C GLY A 154 4.67 10.14 -4.75
N ALA A 155 3.43 9.95 -4.28
CA ALA A 155 2.75 8.65 -4.36
C ALA A 155 2.61 8.14 -5.80
N GLU A 156 2.23 9.02 -6.73
CA GLU A 156 2.12 8.69 -8.15
C GLU A 156 3.48 8.33 -8.77
N SER A 157 4.54 9.04 -8.41
CA SER A 157 5.90 8.79 -8.91
C SER A 157 6.41 7.42 -8.45
N ILE A 158 6.26 7.12 -7.14
CA ILE A 158 6.61 5.82 -6.57
C ILE A 158 5.81 4.70 -7.26
N TYR A 159 4.49 4.88 -7.38
CA TYR A 159 3.64 3.88 -8.02
C TYR A 159 4.03 3.64 -9.48
N ALA A 160 4.28 4.70 -10.25
CA ALA A 160 4.68 4.62 -11.65
C ALA A 160 6.02 3.88 -11.84
N GLU A 161 6.95 4.03 -10.91
CA GLU A 161 8.24 3.36 -10.94
C GLU A 161 8.08 1.85 -10.68
N TYR A 162 7.47 1.48 -9.54
CA TYR A 162 7.47 0.09 -9.08
C TYR A 162 6.39 -0.77 -9.73
N ARG A 163 5.31 -0.19 -10.26
CA ARG A 163 4.29 -0.98 -10.97
C ARG A 163 4.85 -1.72 -12.19
N LYS A 164 5.95 -1.22 -12.78
CA LYS A 164 6.56 -1.79 -13.99
C LYS A 164 6.96 -3.25 -13.82
N MET A 165 7.31 -3.67 -12.60
CA MET A 165 7.64 -5.06 -12.28
C MET A 165 6.47 -6.03 -12.54
N PHE A 166 5.23 -5.53 -12.47
CA PHE A 166 4.01 -6.34 -12.50
C PHE A 166 3.18 -6.11 -13.76
N THR A 167 3.64 -5.26 -14.67
CA THR A 167 2.89 -4.86 -15.87
C THR A 167 3.64 -5.19 -17.16
N LEU A 168 4.41 -6.27 -17.21
CA LEU A 168 5.15 -6.64 -18.43
C LEU A 168 4.20 -6.76 -19.64
N SER A 169 4.40 -5.85 -20.60
CA SER A 169 3.95 -5.78 -21.99
C SER A 169 2.45 -5.66 -22.26
N SER A 170 1.99 -4.41 -22.40
CA SER A 170 1.19 -4.02 -23.59
C SER A 170 2.08 -3.21 -24.50
#